data_AF-W2QQR4-F1
#
_entry.id   AF-W2QQR4-F1
#
_cell.length_a   1.000
_cell.length_b   1.000
_cell.length_c   1.000
_cell.angle_alpha   90.00
_cell.angle_beta   90.00
_cell.angle_gamma   90.00
#
_symmetry.space_group_name_H-M   'P 1'
#
loop_
_entity.id
_entity.type
_entity.pdbx_description
1 polymer ?
#
loop_
_entity_poly.entity_id
_entity_poly.type
_entity_poly.pdbx_seq_one_letter_code
_entity_poly.pdbx_strand_id
1 'polypeptide(L)'
;MKLSAFFSTAVLTVVMTQAQEQQQEQQQQSPVEWQPKTISHKEVKPFAEPKPVTISEKAGVKFKPQIAVKTGCVPYPAVNEDGETSGGLQTSGSPQGGCRGSGHGSQVYGRSTWFNGLWAIMYSWYFPKDAPSSRMGHRHDWEHIVVFIDNPEVPEPKILGCSPSWHSGYNKYAPCPADVIDGSSVKVKYEHSWPLNHALDITKEAGDFQDLIMWDQMSDLARRALNDTKFGKANTPMNDWNFLGKVEKSWPFKK
;
A
#
# COMPACT_ATOMS: atom_id res chain seq x y z
N MET A 1 74.14 -19.28 34.73
CA MET A 1 73.53 -18.16 33.99
C MET A 1 72.38 -18.69 33.15
N LYS A 2 71.13 -18.33 33.47
CA LYS A 2 70.01 -18.32 32.53
C LYS A 2 69.16 -17.09 32.79
N LEU A 3 68.88 -16.37 31.71
CA LEU A 3 68.27 -15.05 31.64
C LEU A 3 66.78 -15.05 31.97
N SER A 4 66.34 -13.87 32.39
CA SER A 4 65.00 -13.36 32.72
C SER A 4 63.86 -13.72 31.77
N ALA A 5 62.64 -13.76 32.33
CA ALA A 5 61.41 -13.35 31.66
C ALA A 5 60.42 -12.78 32.70
N PHE A 6 60.53 -11.49 32.98
CA PHE A 6 59.49 -10.69 33.64
C PHE A 6 58.92 -9.74 32.61
N PHE A 7 57.91 -10.17 31.85
CA PHE A 7 57.07 -9.26 31.08
C PHE A 7 55.68 -9.86 30.94
N SER A 8 54.70 -8.98 31.04
CA SER A 8 53.34 -9.16 30.50
C SER A 8 52.28 -9.80 31.40
N THR A 9 52.09 -9.28 32.62
CA THR A 9 50.78 -9.40 33.31
C THR A 9 49.99 -8.10 33.29
N ALA A 10 50.64 -6.93 33.40
CA ALA A 10 49.94 -5.64 33.43
C ALA A 10 49.31 -5.25 32.07
N VAL A 11 49.95 -5.58 30.95
CA VAL A 11 49.46 -5.25 29.60
C VAL A 11 48.22 -6.09 29.25
N LEU A 12 48.20 -7.36 29.64
CA LEU A 12 47.08 -8.26 29.34
C LEU A 12 45.79 -7.82 30.05
N THR A 13 45.90 -7.38 31.31
CA THR A 13 44.75 -6.87 32.08
C THR A 13 44.17 -5.59 31.47
N VAL A 14 45.00 -4.64 31.03
CA VAL A 14 44.53 -3.37 30.43
C VAL A 14 43.83 -3.59 29.08
N VAL A 15 44.33 -4.53 28.27
CA VAL A 15 43.72 -4.87 26.97
C VAL A 15 42.37 -5.57 27.17
N MET A 16 42.23 -6.41 28.20
CA MET A 16 40.95 -7.06 28.51
C MET A 16 39.91 -6.07 29.03
N THR A 17 40.28 -5.09 29.87
CA THR A 17 39.33 -4.05 30.34
C THR A 17 38.86 -3.15 29.20
N GLN A 18 39.75 -2.73 28.30
CA GLN A 18 39.37 -1.92 27.13
C GLN A 18 38.46 -2.68 26.15
N ALA A 19 38.69 -3.98 25.96
CA ALA A 19 37.84 -4.83 25.12
C ALA A 19 36.44 -5.03 25.73
N GLN A 20 36.35 -5.12 27.07
CA GLN A 20 35.06 -5.24 27.77
C GLN A 20 34.28 -3.91 27.77
N GLU A 21 34.95 -2.76 27.90
CA GLU A 21 34.31 -1.43 27.78
C GLU A 21 33.79 -1.18 26.35
N GLN A 22 34.56 -1.55 25.31
CA GLN A 22 34.11 -1.45 23.92
C GLN A 22 32.94 -2.39 23.58
N GLN A 23 32.91 -3.59 24.17
CA GLN A 23 31.77 -4.51 24.01
C GLN A 23 30.52 -4.04 24.76
N GLN A 24 30.66 -3.32 25.88
CA GLN A 24 29.54 -2.73 26.61
C GLN A 24 29.00 -1.47 25.93
N GLU A 25 29.84 -0.63 25.30
CA GLU A 25 29.36 0.52 24.50
C GLU A 25 28.61 0.08 23.23
N GLN A 26 28.97 -1.05 22.61
CA GLN A 26 28.24 -1.60 21.46
C GLN A 26 26.88 -2.24 21.82
N GLN A 27 26.60 -2.50 23.09
CA GLN A 27 25.34 -3.11 23.55
C GLN A 27 24.34 -2.12 24.13
N GLN A 28 24.66 -0.82 24.15
CA GLN A 28 23.80 0.26 24.65
C GLN A 28 23.26 1.15 23.53
N GLN A 29 22.95 0.61 22.36
CA GLN A 29 21.97 1.24 21.47
C GLN A 29 20.64 0.54 21.66
N SER A 30 19.77 1.15 22.48
CA SER A 30 18.35 0.86 22.47
C SER A 30 17.88 0.81 21.01
N PRO A 31 17.09 -0.19 20.57
CA PRO A 31 16.59 -0.21 19.21
C PRO A 31 15.92 1.13 18.94
N VAL A 32 16.35 1.82 17.88
CA VAL A 32 15.78 3.12 17.49
C VAL A 32 14.27 2.92 17.37
N GLU A 33 13.54 3.48 18.32
CA GLU A 33 12.09 3.37 18.34
C GLU A 33 11.56 4.09 17.10
N TRP A 34 10.92 3.35 16.20
CA TRP A 34 10.29 3.95 15.03
C TRP A 34 9.25 4.98 15.48
N GLN A 35 9.37 6.21 14.96
CA GLN A 35 8.43 7.29 15.24
C GLN A 35 7.62 7.61 13.97
N PRO A 36 6.29 7.72 14.05
CA PRO A 36 5.48 8.16 12.92
C PRO A 36 5.94 9.53 12.42
N LYS A 37 6.30 9.62 11.14
CA LYS A 37 6.65 10.87 10.48
C LYS A 37 5.70 11.12 9.32
N THR A 38 5.11 12.32 9.30
CA THR A 38 4.22 12.77 8.23
C THR A 38 4.91 13.87 7.44
N ILE A 39 4.90 13.76 6.11
CA ILE A 39 5.55 14.70 5.18
C ILE A 39 4.54 15.27 4.18
N SER A 40 4.95 16.23 3.36
CA SER A 40 4.09 16.78 2.31
C SER A 40 3.60 15.67 1.37
N HIS A 41 2.36 15.74 0.90
CA HIS A 41 1.83 14.77 -0.07
C HIS A 41 2.58 14.79 -1.40
N LYS A 42 3.41 15.81 -1.65
CA LYS A 42 4.28 15.91 -2.83
C LYS A 42 5.70 15.38 -2.62
N GLU A 43 6.09 15.06 -1.39
CA GLU A 43 7.46 14.62 -1.05
C GLU A 43 7.56 13.11 -0.85
N VAL A 44 6.41 12.42 -0.70
CA VAL A 44 6.39 10.97 -0.64
C VAL A 44 6.84 10.39 -1.97
N LYS A 45 7.94 9.64 -1.95
CA LYS A 45 8.44 8.92 -3.11
C LYS A 45 7.76 7.55 -3.21
N PRO A 46 7.27 7.15 -4.40
CA PRO A 46 6.71 5.83 -4.59
C PRO A 46 7.81 4.75 -4.57
N PHE A 47 7.39 3.52 -4.32
CA PHE A 47 8.16 2.32 -4.61
C PHE A 47 8.11 2.05 -6.13
N ALA A 48 9.26 1.74 -6.71
CA ALA A 48 9.30 1.17 -8.06
C ALA A 48 8.64 -0.22 -8.06
N GLU A 49 7.97 -0.58 -9.15
CA GLU A 49 7.41 -1.93 -9.31
C GLU A 49 8.53 -2.98 -9.42
N PRO A 50 8.71 -3.88 -8.43
CA PRO A 50 9.75 -4.89 -8.51
C PRO A 50 9.40 -5.95 -9.54
N LYS A 51 10.42 -6.58 -10.14
CA LYS A 51 10.19 -7.74 -11.00
C LYS A 51 9.56 -8.88 -10.18
N PRO A 52 8.39 -9.43 -10.57
CA PRO A 52 7.69 -10.42 -9.76
C PRO A 52 8.39 -11.78 -9.77
N VAL A 53 8.53 -12.42 -8.60
CA VAL A 53 9.24 -13.69 -8.43
C VAL A 53 8.28 -14.81 -8.03
N THR A 54 7.54 -14.61 -6.96
CA THR A 54 6.59 -15.57 -6.38
C THR A 54 5.29 -15.64 -7.20
N ILE A 55 4.48 -16.65 -6.92
CA ILE A 55 3.14 -16.83 -7.52
C ILE A 55 2.25 -15.61 -7.23
N SER A 56 2.21 -15.14 -5.98
CA SER A 56 1.36 -14.03 -5.55
C SER A 56 1.76 -12.71 -6.21
N GLU A 57 3.07 -12.45 -6.36
CA GLU A 57 3.58 -11.25 -7.05
C GLU A 57 3.28 -11.29 -8.55
N LYS A 58 3.49 -12.43 -9.20
CA LYS A 58 3.18 -12.61 -10.63
C LYS A 58 1.69 -12.42 -10.89
N ALA A 59 0.83 -12.97 -10.04
CA ALA A 59 -0.60 -12.74 -10.11
C ALA A 59 -0.94 -11.26 -9.85
N GLY A 60 -0.31 -10.63 -8.85
CA GLY A 60 -0.44 -9.22 -8.55
C GLY A 60 -0.19 -8.33 -9.77
N VAL A 61 0.91 -8.56 -10.50
CA VAL A 61 1.25 -7.82 -11.72
C VAL A 61 0.29 -8.16 -12.87
N LYS A 62 -0.03 -9.45 -13.10
CA LYS A 62 -0.90 -9.90 -14.21
C LYS A 62 -2.31 -9.31 -14.13
N PHE A 63 -2.90 -9.25 -12.94
CA PHE A 63 -4.28 -8.80 -12.72
C PHE A 63 -4.38 -7.33 -12.32
N LYS A 64 -3.28 -6.57 -12.46
CA LYS A 64 -3.23 -5.15 -12.10
C LYS A 64 -4.36 -4.40 -12.83
N PRO A 65 -5.22 -3.67 -12.11
CA PRO A 65 -6.35 -2.96 -12.71
C PRO A 65 -5.91 -1.66 -13.39
N GLN A 66 -6.73 -1.19 -14.34
CA GLN A 66 -6.65 0.16 -14.87
C GLN A 66 -7.57 1.07 -14.06
N ILE A 67 -7.15 2.29 -13.76
CA ILE A 67 -7.98 3.30 -13.10
C ILE A 67 -8.17 4.53 -13.98
N ALA A 68 -9.44 4.85 -14.28
CA ALA A 68 -9.84 6.05 -14.99
C ALA A 68 -10.34 7.10 -13.99
N VAL A 69 -9.50 8.09 -13.67
CA VAL A 69 -9.87 9.20 -12.77
C VAL A 69 -10.76 10.19 -13.52
N LYS A 70 -12.05 10.27 -13.17
CA LYS A 70 -13.01 11.18 -13.81
C LYS A 70 -13.07 12.52 -13.12
N THR A 71 -13.04 12.51 -11.80
CA THR A 71 -13.08 13.70 -10.95
C THR A 71 -12.13 13.54 -9.76
N GLY A 72 -11.80 14.64 -9.09
CA GLY A 72 -10.93 14.61 -7.91
C GLY A 72 -9.43 14.44 -8.21
N CYS A 73 -8.71 13.92 -7.23
CA CYS A 73 -7.27 13.72 -7.31
C CYS A 73 -6.90 12.50 -8.15
N VAL A 74 -5.69 12.51 -8.73
CA VAL A 74 -5.05 11.26 -9.20
C VAL A 74 -4.47 10.49 -8.02
N PRO A 75 -4.12 9.19 -8.14
CA PRO A 75 -3.50 8.44 -7.05
C PRO A 75 -2.08 8.92 -6.72
N TYR A 76 -1.72 8.88 -5.44
CA TYR A 76 -0.42 9.30 -4.88
C TYR A 76 0.19 8.18 -4.05
N PRO A 77 1.52 8.16 -3.87
CA PRO A 77 2.14 7.37 -2.81
C PRO A 77 1.69 7.88 -1.43
N ALA A 78 1.19 6.95 -0.61
CA ALA A 78 0.77 7.20 0.76
C ALA A 78 1.90 7.08 1.78
N VAL A 79 2.92 6.29 1.46
CA VAL A 79 4.07 5.97 2.31
C VAL A 79 5.30 5.73 1.42
N ASN A 80 6.49 6.08 1.92
CA ASN A 80 7.77 5.77 1.27
C ASN A 80 8.50 4.62 1.99
N GLU A 81 9.69 4.26 1.50
CA GLU A 81 10.51 3.16 2.03
C GLU A 81 10.94 3.36 3.50
N ASP A 82 11.08 4.62 3.93
CA ASP A 82 11.45 4.98 5.31
C ASP A 82 10.25 4.98 6.29
N GLY A 83 9.04 4.66 5.79
CA GLY A 83 7.81 4.68 6.59
C GLY A 83 7.26 6.09 6.86
N GLU A 84 7.70 7.11 6.12
CA GLU A 84 7.13 8.45 6.18
C GLU A 84 5.82 8.49 5.39
N THR A 85 4.75 9.00 6.00
CA THR A 85 3.40 8.99 5.41
C THR A 85 2.98 10.34 4.86
N SER A 86 2.10 10.30 3.85
CA SER A 86 1.52 11.48 3.24
C SER A 86 0.64 12.25 4.21
N GLY A 87 0.93 13.53 4.42
CA GLY A 87 0.09 14.46 5.17
C GLY A 87 -1.21 14.85 4.45
N GLY A 88 -1.43 14.34 3.24
CA GLY A 88 -2.62 14.63 2.43
C GLY A 88 -2.78 16.11 2.08
N LEU A 89 -3.97 16.48 1.65
CA LEU A 89 -4.31 17.81 1.21
C LEU A 89 -5.61 18.29 1.87
N GLN A 90 -5.67 19.58 2.21
CA GLN A 90 -6.90 20.17 2.72
C GLN A 90 -8.00 20.23 1.65
N THR A 91 -9.27 20.21 2.07
CA THR A 91 -10.44 20.19 1.18
C THR A 91 -10.73 21.52 0.48
N SER A 92 -9.92 22.56 0.69
CA SER A 92 -10.09 23.85 0.03
C SER A 92 -9.78 23.79 -1.46
N GLY A 93 -10.40 24.69 -2.23
CA GLY A 93 -10.14 24.82 -3.66
C GLY A 93 -10.97 23.83 -4.48
N SER A 94 -10.62 23.68 -5.76
CA SER A 94 -11.32 22.71 -6.62
C SER A 94 -11.03 21.26 -6.20
N PRO A 95 -11.90 20.30 -6.57
CA PRO A 95 -11.68 18.87 -6.30
C PRO A 95 -10.30 18.36 -6.70
N GLN A 96 -9.77 18.82 -7.84
CA GLN A 96 -8.45 18.42 -8.36
C GLN A 96 -7.32 19.38 -7.94
N GLY A 97 -7.64 20.51 -7.32
CA GLY A 97 -6.69 21.56 -7.00
C GLY A 97 -5.62 21.06 -6.03
N GLY A 98 -4.36 21.14 -6.45
CA GLY A 98 -3.19 20.74 -5.66
C GLY A 98 -2.87 19.24 -5.67
N CYS A 99 -3.64 18.42 -6.41
CA CYS A 99 -3.47 16.96 -6.44
C CYS A 99 -3.56 16.34 -7.85
N ARG A 100 -3.03 17.01 -8.89
CA ARG A 100 -3.00 16.51 -10.28
C ARG A 100 -1.76 15.68 -10.66
N GLY A 101 -0.78 15.62 -9.78
CA GLY A 101 0.41 14.77 -9.88
C GLY A 101 1.41 15.09 -8.77
N SER A 102 2.08 14.07 -8.22
CA SER A 102 3.01 14.23 -7.10
C SER A 102 4.33 14.89 -7.49
N GLY A 103 4.74 14.76 -8.75
CA GLY A 103 6.09 15.05 -9.21
C GLY A 103 7.06 13.86 -9.09
N HIS A 104 6.67 12.81 -8.35
CA HIS A 104 7.43 11.57 -8.19
C HIS A 104 6.78 10.35 -8.84
N GLY A 105 5.58 10.49 -9.41
CA GLY A 105 4.80 9.39 -9.99
C GLY A 105 3.55 9.05 -9.16
N SER A 106 2.90 7.95 -9.53
CA SER A 106 1.70 7.44 -8.87
C SER A 106 2.02 6.09 -8.21
N GLN A 107 1.06 5.49 -7.50
CA GLN A 107 1.24 4.18 -6.87
C GLN A 107 -0.10 3.44 -6.78
N VAL A 108 -0.05 2.12 -6.96
CA VAL A 108 -1.09 1.18 -6.52
C VAL A 108 -0.49 0.17 -5.54
N TYR A 109 -1.23 -0.17 -4.49
CA TYR A 109 -0.81 -1.11 -3.44
C TYR A 109 -1.57 -2.42 -3.59
N GLY A 110 -0.86 -3.56 -3.56
CA GLY A 110 -1.45 -4.88 -3.69
C GLY A 110 -1.39 -5.71 -2.41
N ARG A 111 -2.43 -6.49 -2.08
CA ARG A 111 -2.34 -7.56 -1.06
C ARG A 111 -3.27 -8.71 -1.43
N SER A 112 -2.81 -9.95 -1.26
CA SER A 112 -3.53 -11.11 -1.73
C SER A 112 -3.58 -12.25 -0.71
N THR A 113 -4.59 -13.11 -0.85
CA THR A 113 -4.79 -14.28 0.00
C THR A 113 -5.76 -15.28 -0.63
N TRP A 114 -5.73 -16.53 -0.17
CA TRP A 114 -6.80 -17.48 -0.41
C TRP A 114 -8.00 -17.16 0.49
N PHE A 115 -9.19 -17.12 -0.08
CA PHE A 115 -10.44 -16.90 0.64
C PHE A 115 -11.58 -17.71 0.01
N ASN A 116 -12.21 -18.59 0.80
CA ASN A 116 -13.31 -19.47 0.36
C ASN A 116 -13.01 -20.24 -0.93
N GLY A 117 -11.79 -20.75 -1.07
CA GLY A 117 -11.37 -21.57 -2.22
C GLY A 117 -11.04 -20.79 -3.49
N LEU A 118 -11.09 -19.45 -3.46
CA LEU A 118 -10.64 -18.57 -4.54
C LEU A 118 -9.46 -17.71 -4.08
N TRP A 119 -8.71 -17.16 -5.02
CA TRP A 119 -7.63 -16.23 -4.73
C TRP A 119 -8.09 -14.79 -4.86
N ALA A 120 -8.04 -14.04 -3.76
CA ALA A 120 -8.41 -12.64 -3.70
C ALA A 120 -7.17 -11.76 -3.82
N ILE A 121 -7.22 -10.76 -4.69
CA ILE A 121 -6.19 -9.73 -4.83
C ILE A 121 -6.85 -8.37 -4.64
N MET A 122 -6.48 -7.68 -3.57
CA MET A 122 -6.89 -6.30 -3.32
C MET A 122 -5.87 -5.34 -3.92
N TYR A 123 -6.34 -4.40 -4.74
CA TYR A 123 -5.56 -3.27 -5.25
C TYR A 123 -6.12 -1.99 -4.66
N SER A 124 -5.27 -1.20 -4.00
CA SER A 124 -5.66 -0.01 -3.25
C SER A 124 -4.93 1.22 -3.76
N TRP A 125 -5.63 2.35 -3.82
CA TRP A 125 -5.10 3.65 -4.18
C TRP A 125 -5.32 4.63 -3.05
N TYR A 126 -4.33 5.50 -2.86
CA TYR A 126 -4.43 6.62 -1.95
C TYR A 126 -4.58 7.92 -2.72
N PHE A 127 -5.47 8.80 -2.24
CA PHE A 127 -5.63 10.14 -2.77
C PHE A 127 -5.39 11.17 -1.66
N PRO A 128 -4.70 12.30 -1.93
CA PRO A 128 -4.40 13.27 -0.88
C PRO A 128 -5.64 13.89 -0.21
N LYS A 129 -6.78 13.93 -0.91
CA LYS A 129 -8.09 14.38 -0.41
C LYS A 129 -9.22 13.76 -1.22
N ASP A 130 -10.38 13.68 -0.59
CA ASP A 130 -11.67 13.45 -1.22
C ASP A 130 -12.53 14.69 -0.98
N ALA A 131 -12.72 15.49 -2.03
CA ALA A 131 -13.41 16.77 -1.93
C ALA A 131 -14.29 16.99 -3.17
N PRO A 132 -15.60 16.66 -3.13
CA PRO A 132 -16.51 16.89 -4.25
C PRO A 132 -16.73 18.38 -4.53
N SER A 133 -16.54 19.24 -3.52
CA SER A 133 -16.55 20.70 -3.63
C SER A 133 -15.63 21.34 -2.59
N SER A 134 -15.31 22.62 -2.77
CA SER A 134 -14.44 23.38 -1.87
C SER A 134 -14.97 23.34 -0.44
N ARG A 135 -14.11 22.97 0.50
CA ARG A 135 -14.39 22.82 1.95
C ARG A 135 -15.36 21.69 2.32
N MET A 136 -15.76 20.85 1.37
CA MET A 136 -16.52 19.61 1.60
C MET A 136 -15.62 18.37 1.53
N GLY A 137 -16.10 17.24 2.07
CA GLY A 137 -15.36 15.98 2.07
C GLY A 137 -14.32 15.88 3.20
N HIS A 138 -13.14 15.33 2.91
CA HIS A 138 -12.06 15.14 3.87
C HIS A 138 -10.66 15.11 3.26
N ARG A 139 -9.67 15.38 4.12
CA ARG A 139 -8.26 15.08 3.85
C ARG A 139 -8.09 13.56 3.85
N HIS A 140 -7.21 13.09 2.96
CA HIS A 140 -6.97 11.68 2.65
C HIS A 140 -8.16 10.99 2.00
N ASP A 141 -7.85 10.00 1.18
CA ASP A 141 -8.81 9.01 0.73
C ASP A 141 -8.09 7.69 0.44
N TRP A 142 -8.81 6.60 0.64
CA TRP A 142 -8.35 5.25 0.36
C TRP A 142 -9.49 4.47 -0.29
N GLU A 143 -9.27 4.07 -1.54
CA GLU A 143 -10.20 3.25 -2.29
C GLU A 143 -9.49 1.98 -2.78
N HIS A 144 -10.25 0.92 -3.04
CA HIS A 144 -9.69 -0.35 -3.47
C HIS A 144 -10.67 -1.19 -4.29
N ILE A 145 -10.14 -2.08 -5.10
CA ILE A 145 -10.90 -3.17 -5.73
C ILE A 145 -10.36 -4.51 -5.26
N VAL A 146 -11.25 -5.47 -5.00
CA VAL A 146 -10.87 -6.87 -4.81
C VAL A 146 -11.23 -7.66 -6.07
N VAL A 147 -10.22 -8.27 -6.70
CA VAL A 147 -10.35 -9.17 -7.84
C VAL A 147 -10.25 -10.61 -7.32
N PHE A 148 -11.24 -11.43 -7.64
CA PHE A 148 -11.27 -12.85 -7.28
C PHE A 148 -10.96 -13.68 -8.52
N ILE A 149 -9.88 -14.47 -8.46
CA ILE A 149 -9.50 -15.42 -9.50
C ILE A 149 -9.64 -16.86 -8.99
N ASP A 150 -9.69 -17.82 -9.90
CA ASP A 150 -9.74 -19.25 -9.58
C ASP A 150 -8.50 -19.73 -8.82
N ASN A 151 -7.32 -19.68 -9.45
CA ASN A 151 -6.08 -20.17 -8.84
C ASN A 151 -4.86 -19.44 -9.46
N PRO A 152 -4.02 -18.74 -8.68
CA PRO A 152 -2.87 -18.00 -9.21
C PRO A 152 -1.76 -18.91 -9.76
N GLU A 153 -1.80 -20.22 -9.50
CA GLU A 153 -0.76 -21.17 -9.88
C GLU A 153 -0.98 -21.81 -11.25
N VAL A 154 -2.18 -21.67 -11.83
CA VAL A 154 -2.45 -22.23 -13.16
C VAL A 154 -1.90 -21.31 -14.26
N PRO A 155 -1.61 -21.83 -15.48
CA PRO A 155 -1.04 -21.02 -16.55
C PRO A 155 -1.89 -19.80 -16.93
N GLU A 156 -3.21 -19.96 -16.95
CA GLU A 156 -4.17 -18.91 -17.30
C GLU A 156 -5.28 -18.81 -16.25
N PRO A 157 -5.04 -18.12 -15.12
CA PRO A 157 -6.06 -17.93 -14.10
C PRO A 157 -7.19 -17.05 -14.64
N LYS A 158 -8.42 -17.31 -14.18
CA LYS A 158 -9.63 -16.63 -14.65
C LYS A 158 -10.18 -15.70 -13.58
N ILE A 159 -10.52 -14.47 -13.97
CA ILE A 159 -11.31 -13.57 -13.11
C ILE A 159 -12.72 -14.14 -12.99
N LEU A 160 -13.12 -14.45 -11.76
CA LEU A 160 -14.45 -14.97 -11.44
C LEU A 160 -15.35 -13.90 -10.83
N GLY A 161 -14.77 -12.88 -10.20
CA GLY A 161 -15.54 -11.80 -9.59
C GLY A 161 -14.68 -10.57 -9.32
N CYS A 162 -15.34 -9.43 -9.17
CA CYS A 162 -14.67 -8.18 -8.86
C CYS A 162 -15.56 -7.32 -7.96
N SER A 163 -14.94 -6.54 -7.07
CA SER A 163 -15.67 -5.73 -6.09
C SER A 163 -14.95 -4.42 -5.79
N PRO A 164 -15.22 -3.34 -6.55
CA PRO A 164 -14.75 -1.99 -6.22
C PRO A 164 -15.41 -1.47 -4.93
N SER A 165 -14.65 -0.71 -4.17
CA SER A 165 -15.13 -0.03 -2.96
C SER A 165 -16.13 1.05 -3.31
N TRP A 166 -17.20 1.11 -2.51
CA TRP A 166 -18.22 2.13 -2.62
C TRP A 166 -18.59 2.62 -1.22
N HIS A 167 -17.92 3.69 -0.78
CA HIS A 167 -18.02 4.23 0.57
C HIS A 167 -17.79 3.15 1.65
N SER A 168 -18.83 2.83 2.44
CA SER A 168 -18.75 1.80 3.50
C SER A 168 -18.94 0.36 2.99
N GLY A 169 -19.24 0.18 1.71
CA GLY A 169 -19.58 -1.11 1.10
C GLY A 169 -18.80 -1.39 -0.19
N TYR A 170 -19.41 -2.20 -1.04
CA TYR A 170 -18.85 -2.65 -2.31
C TYR A 170 -19.96 -2.79 -3.34
N ASN A 171 -19.70 -2.36 -4.57
CA ASN A 171 -20.42 -2.91 -5.71
C ASN A 171 -19.82 -4.28 -6.01
N LYS A 172 -20.65 -5.31 -6.17
CA LYS A 172 -20.21 -6.71 -6.24
C LYS A 172 -20.65 -7.35 -7.55
N TYR A 173 -19.70 -7.96 -8.25
CA TYR A 173 -19.95 -8.60 -9.54
C TYR A 173 -19.42 -10.02 -9.57
N ALA A 174 -20.31 -10.98 -9.84
CA ALA A 174 -20.02 -12.40 -10.02
C ALA A 174 -20.96 -12.98 -11.10
N PRO A 175 -20.48 -13.18 -12.35
CA PRO A 175 -19.12 -12.93 -12.81
C PRO A 175 -18.77 -11.44 -12.89
N CYS A 176 -17.47 -11.11 -12.90
CA CYS A 176 -17.04 -9.76 -13.29
C CYS A 176 -17.40 -9.53 -14.78
N PRO A 177 -18.01 -8.40 -15.18
CA PRO A 177 -18.48 -8.24 -16.55
C PRO A 177 -17.32 -8.22 -17.55
N ALA A 178 -17.47 -8.95 -18.67
CA ALA A 178 -16.37 -9.13 -19.62
C ALA A 178 -15.98 -7.83 -20.35
N ASP A 179 -16.92 -6.91 -20.56
CA ASP A 179 -16.69 -5.64 -21.26
C ASP A 179 -15.93 -4.58 -20.43
N VAL A 180 -15.78 -4.83 -19.13
CA VAL A 180 -14.94 -4.03 -18.23
C VAL A 180 -13.55 -4.65 -18.01
N ILE A 181 -13.23 -5.77 -18.67
CA ILE A 181 -11.93 -6.43 -18.58
C ILE A 181 -11.16 -6.21 -19.89
N ASP A 182 -9.92 -5.74 -19.78
CA ASP A 182 -8.97 -5.63 -20.88
C ASP A 182 -7.82 -6.62 -20.67
N GLY A 183 -7.78 -7.70 -21.44
CA GLY A 183 -6.92 -8.85 -21.17
C GLY A 183 -7.21 -9.48 -19.81
N SER A 184 -6.37 -9.19 -18.82
CA SER A 184 -6.50 -9.60 -17.41
C SER A 184 -6.67 -8.42 -16.45
N SER A 185 -6.84 -7.21 -16.95
CA SER A 185 -6.98 -6.00 -16.14
C SER A 185 -8.44 -5.59 -16.03
N VAL A 186 -8.98 -5.55 -14.81
CA VAL A 186 -10.28 -4.93 -14.56
C VAL A 186 -10.14 -3.41 -14.70
N LYS A 187 -11.05 -2.78 -15.44
CA LYS A 187 -11.12 -1.32 -15.57
C LYS A 187 -12.05 -0.75 -14.50
N VAL A 188 -11.52 0.14 -13.68
CA VAL A 188 -12.30 0.89 -12.68
C VAL A 188 -12.26 2.38 -12.96
N LYS A 189 -13.28 3.10 -12.53
CA LYS A 189 -13.31 4.56 -12.52
C LYS A 189 -13.32 5.07 -11.09
N TYR A 190 -12.67 6.20 -10.87
CA TYR A 190 -12.75 6.96 -9.62
C TYR A 190 -13.47 8.27 -9.89
N GLU A 191 -14.63 8.45 -9.26
CA GLU A 191 -15.48 9.60 -9.46
C GLU A 191 -16.35 9.88 -8.23
N HIS A 192 -16.88 11.09 -8.14
CA HIS A 192 -17.98 11.41 -7.24
C HIS A 192 -19.25 11.71 -8.04
N SER A 193 -20.40 11.40 -7.45
CA SER A 193 -21.71 11.85 -7.92
C SER A 193 -22.35 12.68 -6.83
N TRP A 194 -22.55 13.98 -7.07
CA TRP A 194 -23.15 14.87 -6.08
C TRP A 194 -24.48 14.30 -5.55
N PRO A 195 -24.74 14.31 -4.23
CA PRO A 195 -23.96 14.96 -3.16
C PRO A 195 -22.93 14.06 -2.48
N LEU A 196 -22.68 12.86 -3.02
CA LEU A 196 -21.76 11.90 -2.43
C LEU A 196 -20.30 12.26 -2.75
N ASN A 197 -19.44 11.77 -1.86
CA ASN A 197 -17.99 11.77 -1.99
C ASN A 197 -17.53 10.84 -3.13
N HIS A 198 -16.21 10.72 -3.34
CA HIS A 198 -15.71 9.78 -4.34
C HIS A 198 -15.93 8.31 -3.92
N ALA A 199 -15.95 7.45 -4.94
CA ALA A 199 -15.97 6.00 -4.82
C ALA A 199 -15.37 5.38 -6.08
N LEU A 200 -15.11 4.08 -6.04
CA LEU A 200 -14.82 3.29 -7.23
C LEU A 200 -16.08 2.64 -7.80
N ASP A 201 -16.05 2.45 -9.12
CA ASP A 201 -16.95 1.53 -9.79
C ASP A 201 -16.27 0.91 -11.02
N ILE A 202 -16.84 -0.15 -11.59
CA ILE A 202 -16.35 -0.69 -12.87
C ILE A 202 -16.67 0.26 -14.02
N THR A 203 -15.88 0.21 -15.10
CA THR A 203 -16.10 1.03 -16.29
C THR A 203 -15.68 0.33 -17.57
N LYS A 204 -16.29 0.74 -18.69
CA LYS A 204 -15.85 0.30 -20.04
C LYS A 204 -14.67 1.14 -20.55
N GLU A 205 -14.45 2.30 -19.98
CA GLU A 205 -13.40 3.23 -20.39
C GLU A 205 -12.03 2.76 -19.92
N ALA A 206 -11.03 2.84 -20.79
CA ALA A 206 -9.65 2.56 -20.42
C ALA A 206 -9.16 3.58 -19.37
N GLY A 207 -8.24 3.14 -18.53
CA GLY A 207 -7.60 3.95 -17.51
C GLY A 207 -6.08 3.76 -17.53
N ASP A 208 -5.41 4.39 -16.57
CA ASP A 208 -3.96 4.31 -16.45
C ASP A 208 -3.56 3.16 -15.51
N PHE A 209 -2.37 2.61 -15.75
CA PHE A 209 -1.67 1.77 -14.79
C PHE A 209 -0.76 2.62 -13.89
N GLN A 210 -0.49 2.11 -12.69
CA GLN A 210 0.48 2.67 -11.75
C GLN A 210 1.51 1.58 -11.41
N ASP A 211 2.67 1.99 -10.91
CA ASP A 211 3.63 1.05 -10.35
C ASP A 211 2.98 0.35 -9.14
N LEU A 212 2.99 -0.98 -9.18
CA LEU A 212 2.46 -1.83 -8.13
C LEU A 212 3.55 -2.14 -7.12
N ILE A 213 3.20 -1.99 -5.83
CA ILE A 213 3.96 -2.57 -4.74
C ILE A 213 3.05 -3.50 -3.93
N MET A 214 3.41 -4.78 -3.85
CA MET A 214 2.69 -5.74 -3.02
C MET A 214 3.03 -5.52 -1.54
N TRP A 215 2.10 -5.85 -0.64
CA TRP A 215 2.27 -5.68 0.81
C TRP A 215 3.56 -6.31 1.31
N ASP A 216 3.86 -7.52 0.87
CA ASP A 216 5.04 -8.27 1.30
C ASP A 216 6.34 -7.83 0.61
N GLN A 217 6.27 -6.91 -0.35
CA GLN A 217 7.43 -6.28 -1.00
C GLN A 217 7.79 -4.92 -0.36
N MET A 218 6.91 -4.34 0.46
CA MET A 218 7.20 -3.11 1.18
C MET A 218 8.20 -3.34 2.32
N SER A 219 8.96 -2.30 2.67
CA SER A 219 9.80 -2.32 3.86
C SER A 219 8.97 -2.53 5.13
N ASP A 220 9.61 -3.05 6.18
CA ASP A 220 8.96 -3.20 7.50
C ASP A 220 8.49 -1.86 8.06
N LEU A 221 9.24 -0.79 7.81
CA LEU A 221 8.87 0.58 8.21
C LEU A 221 7.61 1.06 7.49
N ALA A 222 7.48 0.80 6.19
CA ALA A 222 6.30 1.17 5.42
C ALA A 222 5.05 0.38 5.87
N ARG A 223 5.19 -0.94 6.07
CA ARG A 223 4.10 -1.77 6.62
C ARG A 223 3.69 -1.30 8.02
N ARG A 224 4.67 -1.03 8.89
CA ARG A 224 4.43 -0.49 10.23
C ARG A 224 3.68 0.84 10.17
N ALA A 225 4.12 1.76 9.31
CA ALA A 225 3.49 3.05 9.14
C ALA A 225 2.04 2.95 8.64
N LEU A 226 1.75 2.06 7.68
CA LEU A 226 0.40 1.83 7.16
C LEU A 226 -0.52 1.10 8.14
N ASN A 227 0.03 0.35 9.09
CA ASN A 227 -0.72 -0.23 10.19
C ASN A 227 -1.11 0.81 11.25
N ASP A 228 -0.21 1.75 11.57
CA ASP A 228 -0.35 2.63 12.73
C ASP A 228 -0.90 4.03 12.40
N THR A 229 -0.71 4.51 11.17
CA THR A 229 -1.07 5.87 10.78
C THR A 229 -2.60 6.04 10.70
N LYS A 230 -3.09 7.11 11.34
CA LYS A 230 -4.51 7.49 11.28
C LYS A 230 -4.75 8.48 10.13
N PHE A 231 -5.30 8.01 9.02
CA PHE A 231 -5.66 8.83 7.85
C PHE A 231 -7.01 9.57 8.01
N GLY A 232 -7.36 9.97 9.23
CA GLY A 232 -8.59 10.70 9.52
C GLY A 232 -9.84 9.88 9.22
N LYS A 233 -10.61 10.29 8.19
CA LYS A 233 -11.84 9.57 7.76
C LYS A 233 -11.54 8.41 6.81
N ALA A 234 -10.37 8.40 6.18
CA ALA A 234 -9.94 7.32 5.31
C ALA A 234 -9.29 6.19 6.14
N ASN A 235 -9.45 4.95 5.71
CA ASN A 235 -8.88 3.78 6.38
C ASN A 235 -8.06 2.98 5.38
N THR A 236 -6.82 2.64 5.72
CA THR A 236 -5.94 1.81 4.89
C THR A 236 -6.52 0.39 4.76
N PRO A 237 -7.04 -0.01 3.59
CA PRO A 237 -7.88 -1.20 3.48
C PRO A 237 -7.09 -2.51 3.49
N MET A 238 -5.82 -2.46 3.05
CA MET A 238 -4.93 -3.60 2.92
C MET A 238 -3.97 -3.78 4.11
N ASN A 239 -4.10 -2.99 5.17
CA ASN A 239 -3.27 -3.16 6.37
C ASN A 239 -3.68 -4.41 7.17
N ASP A 240 -2.87 -4.81 8.16
CA ASP A 240 -3.07 -6.07 8.88
C ASP A 240 -4.39 -6.15 9.63
N TRP A 241 -4.91 -5.02 10.09
CA TRP A 241 -6.15 -4.92 10.84
C TRP A 241 -7.40 -5.03 9.97
N ASN A 242 -7.33 -4.55 8.73
CA ASN A 242 -8.50 -4.40 7.87
C ASN A 242 -8.60 -5.46 6.76
N PHE A 243 -7.48 -5.97 6.28
CA PHE A 243 -7.40 -6.72 5.01
C PHE A 243 -8.39 -7.89 4.94
N LEU A 244 -8.34 -8.83 5.89
CA LEU A 244 -9.20 -10.01 5.85
C LEU A 244 -10.69 -9.66 6.00
N GLY A 245 -11.04 -8.73 6.89
CA GLY A 245 -12.42 -8.28 7.04
C GLY A 245 -12.95 -7.55 5.80
N LYS A 246 -12.07 -6.86 5.06
CA LYS A 246 -12.40 -6.22 3.77
C LYS A 246 -12.58 -7.27 2.66
N VAL A 247 -11.73 -8.29 2.59
CA VAL A 247 -11.89 -9.42 1.65
C VAL A 247 -13.21 -10.17 1.90
N GLU A 248 -13.56 -10.42 3.15
CA GLU A 248 -14.83 -11.04 3.51
C GLU A 248 -16.03 -10.17 3.07
N LYS A 249 -15.99 -8.87 3.41
CA LYS A 249 -17.06 -7.93 3.04
C LYS A 249 -17.20 -7.78 1.53
N SER A 250 -16.11 -7.91 0.77
CA SER A 250 -16.12 -7.79 -0.69
C SER A 250 -16.55 -9.07 -1.40
N TRP A 251 -16.77 -10.20 -0.71
CA TRP A 251 -17.16 -11.45 -1.35
C TRP A 251 -18.43 -11.29 -2.22
N PRO A 252 -18.35 -11.52 -3.55
CA PRO A 252 -19.46 -11.25 -4.48
C PRO A 252 -20.31 -12.48 -4.80
N PHE A 253 -19.85 -13.69 -4.45
CA PHE A 253 -20.54 -14.93 -4.78
C PHE A 253 -21.63 -15.20 -3.75
N LYS A 254 -22.83 -15.57 -4.22
CA LYS A 254 -23.91 -16.02 -3.34
C LYS A 254 -23.41 -17.21 -2.52
N LYS A 255 -23.74 -17.21 -1.22
CA LYS A 255 -23.56 -18.39 -0.37
C LYS A 255 -24.52 -19.49 -0.80
#